data_AF-A0A3N5RDC6-F1
#
_entry.id   AF-A0A3N5RDC6-F1
#
_cell.length_a   1.000
_cell.length_b   1.000
_cell.length_c   1.000
_cell.angle_alpha   90.00
_cell.angle_beta   90.00
_cell.angle_gamma   90.00
#
_symmetry.space_group_name_H-M   'P 1'
#
loop_
_entity.id
_entity.type
_entity.pdbx_description
1 polymer ?
#
loop_
_entity_poly.entity_id
_entity_poly.type
_entity_poly.pdbx_seq_one_letter_code
_entity_poly.pdbx_strand_id
1 'polypeptide(L)'
;MTPDSNYLLMAYILMAGIFIILSCGVSQTMGQLDDNNHAATLDDNSVQGNTTIILNPSEINGTYRWVNSSGGVNPTLDITKGNEYQIKINNPTDEEHELIIDNEKKSKVGGSDHIEPGKNTEFEFK
;
A
#
# COMPACT_ATOMS: atom_id res chain seq x y z
N MET A 1 -8.72 11.65 -52.61
CA MET A 1 -9.40 10.38 -52.30
C MET A 1 -8.55 9.67 -51.26
N THR A 2 -8.78 9.94 -49.98
CA THR A 2 -8.39 9.04 -48.88
C THR A 2 -9.47 7.95 -48.77
N PRO A 3 -9.13 6.80 -48.18
CA PRO A 3 -9.42 6.71 -46.76
C PRO A 3 -8.18 6.40 -45.93
N ASP A 4 -8.12 7.10 -44.80
CA ASP A 4 -7.37 6.72 -43.62
C ASP A 4 -7.84 5.36 -43.11
N SER A 5 -6.93 4.57 -42.56
CA SER A 5 -7.26 3.54 -41.57
C SER A 5 -6.05 3.25 -40.68
N ASN A 6 -6.05 3.93 -39.55
CA ASN A 6 -5.32 3.56 -38.34
C ASN A 6 -5.71 2.16 -37.89
N TYR A 7 -4.73 1.28 -37.66
CA TYR A 7 -4.89 0.22 -36.68
C TYR A 7 -3.63 0.14 -35.82
N LEU A 8 -3.73 0.87 -34.71
CA LEU A 8 -2.98 0.69 -33.48
C LEU A 8 -2.65 -0.79 -33.27
N LEU A 9 -1.35 -1.12 -33.27
CA LEU A 9 -0.87 -2.39 -32.74
C LEU A 9 -1.00 -2.33 -31.20
N MET A 10 -2.25 -2.42 -30.73
CA MET A 10 -2.58 -2.70 -29.33
C MET A 10 -2.19 -4.15 -29.07
N ALA A 11 -0.93 -4.37 -28.69
CA ALA A 11 -0.49 -5.63 -28.14
C ALA A 11 -1.12 -5.78 -26.74
N TYR A 12 -2.15 -6.62 -26.65
CA TYR A 12 -2.76 -7.00 -25.39
C TYR A 12 -1.75 -7.79 -24.55
N ILE A 13 -1.17 -7.17 -23.53
CA ILE A 13 -0.43 -7.91 -22.50
C ILE A 13 -1.46 -8.55 -21.58
N LEU A 14 -1.53 -9.87 -21.68
CA LEU A 14 -2.36 -10.76 -20.88
C LEU A 14 -1.85 -10.74 -19.43
N MET A 15 -2.39 -9.87 -18.57
CA MET A 15 -2.13 -9.95 -17.13
C MET A 15 -2.90 -11.16 -16.58
N ALA A 16 -2.19 -12.28 -16.39
CA ALA A 16 -2.68 -13.38 -15.59
C ALA A 16 -2.83 -12.89 -14.13
N GLY A 17 -4.05 -12.51 -13.76
CA GLY A 17 -4.40 -12.23 -12.36
C GLY A 17 -4.35 -13.51 -11.56
N ILE A 18 -3.29 -13.71 -10.77
CA ILE A 18 -3.32 -14.65 -9.66
C ILE A 18 -4.18 -14.02 -8.56
N PHE A 19 -5.38 -14.57 -8.37
CA PHE A 19 -6.18 -14.33 -7.17
C PHE A 19 -5.58 -15.16 -6.04
N ILE A 20 -4.88 -14.52 -5.11
CA ILE A 20 -4.55 -15.17 -3.83
C ILE A 20 -5.83 -15.15 -3.01
N ILE A 21 -6.52 -16.30 -2.96
CA ILE A 21 -7.63 -16.52 -2.04
C ILE A 21 -7.03 -16.55 -0.63
N LEU A 22 -7.30 -15.51 0.15
CA LEU A 22 -6.96 -15.46 1.57
C LEU A 22 -7.91 -16.44 2.29
N SER A 23 -7.43 -17.63 2.64
CA SER A 23 -8.19 -18.58 3.44
C SER A 23 -8.32 -18.03 4.86
N CYS A 24 -9.51 -17.52 5.21
CA CYS A 24 -9.88 -17.20 6.57
C CYS A 24 -9.92 -18.51 7.37
N GLY A 25 -8.94 -18.72 8.25
CA GLY A 25 -8.94 -19.88 9.15
C GLY A 25 -10.10 -19.77 10.13
N VAL A 26 -11.00 -20.75 10.11
CA VAL A 26 -11.97 -20.96 11.19
C VAL A 26 -11.38 -22.06 12.09
N SER A 27 -10.73 -21.67 13.19
CA SER A 27 -10.40 -22.63 14.25
C SER A 27 -11.57 -22.69 15.22
N GLN A 28 -12.36 -23.76 15.15
CA GLN A 28 -13.16 -24.20 16.29
C GLN A 28 -12.34 -25.25 17.04
N THR A 29 -12.03 -24.98 18.31
CA THR A 29 -11.54 -25.97 19.25
C THR A 29 -12.52 -26.01 20.41
N MET A 30 -13.04 -27.20 20.69
CA MET A 30 -14.02 -27.47 21.74
C MET A 30 -13.38 -28.45 22.74
N GLY A 31 -13.06 -27.91 23.92
CA GLY A 31 -12.98 -28.59 25.23
C GLY A 31 -11.75 -29.44 25.56
N GLN A 32 -11.02 -29.08 26.64
CA GLN A 32 -11.10 -29.76 27.96
C GLN A 32 -10.09 -29.14 28.97
N LEU A 33 -10.52 -29.03 30.24
CA LEU A 33 -9.81 -28.45 31.40
C LEU A 33 -8.46 -29.12 31.72
N ASP A 34 -7.53 -28.34 32.27
CA ASP A 34 -6.86 -28.69 33.55
C ASP A 34 -6.28 -27.42 34.22
N ASP A 35 -6.56 -27.28 35.53
CA ASP A 35 -6.08 -26.20 36.39
C ASP A 35 -4.57 -26.31 36.64
N ASN A 36 -3.84 -25.18 36.70
CA ASN A 36 -2.77 -24.91 37.68
C ASN A 36 -2.17 -23.50 37.51
N ASN A 37 -2.19 -22.73 38.59
CA ASN A 37 -1.67 -21.39 38.74
C ASN A 37 -0.13 -21.33 38.60
N HIS A 38 0.37 -20.62 37.59
CA HIS A 38 1.68 -19.99 37.63
C HIS A 38 1.55 -18.60 36.99
N ALA A 39 1.73 -17.56 37.80
CA ALA A 39 1.80 -16.18 37.34
C ALA A 39 2.96 -16.03 36.35
N ALA A 40 2.62 -15.93 35.06
CA ALA A 40 3.47 -15.35 34.05
C ALA A 40 2.77 -14.08 33.58
N THR A 41 3.31 -12.94 33.99
CA THR A 41 3.14 -11.66 33.33
C THR A 41 3.46 -11.89 31.85
N LEU A 42 2.42 -12.11 31.04
CA LEU A 42 2.58 -12.18 29.60
C LEU A 42 2.49 -10.75 29.12
N ASP A 43 3.64 -10.29 28.66
CA ASP A 43 3.91 -9.00 28.09
C ASP A 43 2.72 -8.50 27.27
N ASP A 44 2.39 -7.24 27.54
CA ASP A 44 1.52 -6.41 26.73
C ASP A 44 2.22 -6.17 25.39
N ASN A 45 2.40 -7.24 24.60
CA ASN A 45 2.55 -7.13 23.16
C ASN A 45 1.16 -6.74 22.65
N SER A 46 0.80 -5.49 22.92
CA SER A 46 0.02 -4.67 22.01
C SER A 46 0.62 -4.91 20.64
N VAL A 47 0.04 -5.84 19.89
CA VAL A 47 0.12 -5.85 18.44
C VAL A 47 -0.44 -4.49 18.03
N GLN A 48 0.43 -3.48 17.96
CA GLN A 48 0.12 -2.24 17.28
C GLN A 48 -0.17 -2.68 15.85
N GLY A 49 -1.46 -2.80 15.52
CA GLY A 49 -1.88 -3.07 14.15
C GLY A 49 -1.26 -1.99 13.29
N ASN A 50 -0.30 -2.37 12.47
CA ASN A 50 0.36 -1.47 11.54
C ASN A 50 -0.71 -0.80 10.67
N THR A 51 -0.84 0.52 10.78
CA THR A 51 -1.83 1.24 9.98
C THR A 51 -1.31 1.30 8.55
N THR A 52 -1.94 0.55 7.65
CA THR A 52 -1.55 0.52 6.23
C THR A 52 -2.16 1.70 5.49
N ILE A 53 -1.32 2.51 4.84
CA ILE A 53 -1.71 3.61 3.96
C ILE A 53 -1.35 3.24 2.53
N ILE A 54 -2.34 3.31 1.63
CA ILE A 54 -2.15 3.08 0.19
C ILE A 54 -2.16 4.43 -0.51
N LEU A 55 -1.11 4.72 -1.28
CA LEU A 55 -0.92 5.95 -2.05
C LEU A 55 -0.35 5.60 -3.42
N ASN A 56 -1.18 5.52 -4.44
CA ASN A 56 -0.73 5.19 -5.80
C ASN A 56 -0.65 6.47 -6.64
N PRO A 57 0.41 6.66 -7.44
CA PRO A 57 0.41 7.71 -8.44
C PRO A 57 -0.63 7.39 -9.52
N SER A 58 -1.27 8.44 -10.03
CA SER A 58 -2.23 8.36 -11.12
C SER A 58 -2.15 9.64 -11.94
N GLU A 59 -2.20 9.50 -13.27
CA GLU A 59 -2.34 10.64 -14.17
C GLU A 59 -3.81 11.04 -14.28
N ILE A 60 -4.14 12.25 -13.83
CA ILE A 60 -5.50 12.80 -13.87
C ILE A 60 -5.44 14.12 -14.63
N ASN A 61 -6.06 14.17 -15.80
CA ASN A 61 -6.07 15.33 -16.70
C ASN A 61 -4.66 15.83 -17.06
N GLY A 62 -3.74 14.92 -17.39
CA GLY A 62 -2.37 15.28 -17.77
C GLY A 62 -1.46 15.67 -16.59
N THR A 63 -1.86 15.38 -15.36
CA THR A 63 -1.09 15.70 -14.15
C THR A 63 -1.02 14.50 -13.21
N TYR A 64 0.19 14.16 -12.78
CA TYR A 64 0.42 13.12 -11.78
C TYR A 64 -0.04 13.56 -10.39
N ARG A 65 -0.84 12.70 -9.75
CA ARG A 65 -1.43 12.91 -8.41
C ARG A 65 -1.30 11.65 -7.57
N TRP A 66 -1.20 11.83 -6.27
CA TRP A 66 -1.31 10.71 -5.33
C TRP A 66 -2.77 10.39 -5.06
N VAL A 67 -3.14 9.11 -5.12
CA VAL A 67 -4.53 8.65 -4.94
C VAL A 67 -4.58 7.59 -3.84
N ASN A 68 -5.50 7.75 -2.88
CA ASN A 68 -5.69 6.75 -1.83
C ASN A 68 -6.59 5.59 -2.26
N SER A 69 -6.74 4.58 -1.39
CA SER A 69 -7.60 3.41 -1.63
C SER A 69 -9.07 3.71 -1.88
N SER A 70 -9.55 4.90 -1.48
CA SER A 70 -10.92 5.35 -1.69
C SER A 70 -11.08 6.20 -2.96
N GLY A 71 -10.02 6.38 -3.75
CA GLY A 71 -10.02 7.24 -4.95
C GLY A 71 -9.87 8.73 -4.65
N GLY A 72 -9.59 9.11 -3.41
CA GLY A 72 -9.32 10.48 -3.01
C GLY A 72 -7.99 10.98 -3.59
N VAL A 73 -8.05 12.11 -4.30
CA VAL A 73 -6.89 12.75 -4.96
C VAL A 73 -6.18 13.68 -3.97
N ASN A 74 -4.85 13.55 -3.89
CA ASN A 74 -3.98 14.27 -2.94
C ASN A 74 -4.55 14.23 -1.51
N PRO A 75 -4.71 13.03 -0.93
CA PRO A 75 -5.33 12.88 0.39
C PRO A 75 -4.50 13.60 1.47
N THR A 76 -5.19 14.10 2.50
CA THR A 76 -4.53 14.42 3.77
C THR A 76 -4.29 13.12 4.53
N LEU A 77 -3.08 12.96 5.10
CA LEU A 77 -2.71 11.79 5.89
C LEU A 77 -2.65 12.17 7.35
N ASP A 78 -3.46 11.50 8.18
CA ASP A 78 -3.47 11.69 9.63
C ASP A 78 -2.42 10.78 10.29
N ILE A 79 -1.20 11.32 10.39
CA ILE A 79 -0.05 10.64 10.98
C ILE A 79 0.13 11.10 12.43
N THR A 80 0.13 10.14 13.35
CA THR A 80 0.35 10.37 14.78
C THR A 80 1.74 9.87 15.15
N LYS A 81 2.56 10.76 15.73
CA LYS A 81 3.91 10.44 16.18
C LYS A 81 3.91 9.25 17.15
N GLY A 82 4.83 8.31 16.91
CA GLY A 82 5.00 7.12 17.76
C GLY A 82 4.15 5.93 17.36
N ASN A 83 3.28 6.08 16.35
CA ASN A 83 2.61 4.96 15.70
C ASN A 83 3.43 4.50 14.48
N GLU A 84 3.42 3.20 14.23
CA GLU A 84 4.01 2.62 13.02
C GLU A 84 2.98 2.57 11.88
N TYR A 85 3.39 3.10 10.72
CA TYR A 85 2.61 3.10 9.50
C TYR A 85 3.34 2.30 8.43
N GLN A 86 2.59 1.48 7.70
CA GLN A 86 3.09 0.83 6.48
C GLN A 86 2.56 1.60 5.27
N ILE A 87 3.45 2.20 4.48
CA ILE A 87 3.07 2.81 3.21
C ILE A 87 3.21 1.76 2.10
N LYS A 88 2.18 1.64 1.25
CA LYS A 88 2.20 0.81 0.04
C LYS A 88 1.89 1.64 -1.19
N ILE A 89 2.70 1.46 -2.22
CA ILE A 89 2.60 2.19 -3.48
C ILE A 89 2.70 1.17 -4.61
N ASN A 90 1.72 1.18 -5.50
CA ASN A 90 1.76 0.54 -6.82
C ASN A 90 1.79 1.66 -7.85
N ASN A 91 2.79 1.69 -8.74
CA ASN A 91 2.88 2.65 -9.83
C ASN A 91 2.27 2.08 -11.11
N PRO A 92 0.99 2.36 -11.44
CA PRO A 92 0.37 1.92 -12.68
C PRO A 92 0.70 2.84 -13.88
N THR A 93 1.43 3.93 -13.68
CA THR A 93 1.71 4.93 -14.72
C THR A 93 2.88 4.50 -15.61
N ASP A 94 3.11 5.25 -16.67
CA ASP A 94 4.23 5.10 -17.60
C ASP A 94 5.46 5.94 -17.22
N GLU A 95 5.41 6.68 -16.11
CA GLU A 95 6.51 7.51 -15.59
C GLU A 95 7.02 7.01 -14.24
N GLU A 96 8.24 7.42 -13.91
CA GLU A 96 8.88 7.16 -12.62
C GLU A 96 8.36 8.09 -11.53
N HIS A 97 8.19 7.57 -10.30
CA HIS A 97 7.70 8.34 -9.16
C HIS A 97 8.46 8.06 -7.87
N GLU A 98 8.55 9.04 -6.97
CA GLU A 98 9.11 8.90 -5.62
C GLU A 98 8.15 9.55 -4.61
N LEU A 99 7.91 8.89 -3.48
CA LEU A 99 7.25 9.53 -2.33
C LEU A 99 8.32 10.00 -1.33
N ILE A 100 8.33 11.29 -1.03
CA ILE A 100 9.17 11.89 0.01
C ILE A 100 8.26 12.40 1.12
N ILE A 101 8.56 12.02 2.37
CA ILE A 101 7.89 12.53 3.55
C ILE A 101 8.87 13.44 4.28
N ASP A 102 8.54 14.74 4.30
CA ASP A 102 9.29 15.76 5.04
C ASP A 102 8.52 16.18 6.29
N ASN A 103 9.27 16.54 7.33
CA ASN A 103 8.69 17.27 8.45
C ASN A 103 8.50 18.77 8.12
N GLU A 104 7.90 19.52 9.04
CA GLU A 104 7.68 20.97 8.89
C GLU A 104 8.96 21.78 8.67
N LYS A 105 10.14 21.21 8.99
CA LYS A 105 11.46 21.81 8.77
C LYS A 105 12.11 21.36 7.46
N LYS A 106 11.36 20.71 6.54
CA LYS A 106 11.85 20.18 5.26
C LYS A 106 13.01 19.19 5.39
N SER A 107 13.01 18.40 6.45
CA SER A 107 13.94 17.29 6.59
C SER A 107 13.22 15.99 6.25
N LYS A 108 13.81 15.17 5.36
CA LYS A 108 13.30 13.85 5.01
C LYS A 108 13.23 12.98 6.26
N VAL A 109 12.03 12.54 6.59
CA VAL A 109 11.74 11.63 7.71
C VAL A 109 11.29 10.25 7.22
N GLY A 110 10.97 10.13 5.92
CA GLY A 110 10.65 8.86 5.28
C GLY A 110 10.48 9.03 3.78
N GLY A 111 10.32 7.92 3.08
CA GLY A 111 10.05 7.93 1.65
C GLY A 111 10.45 6.65 0.97
N SER A 112 10.06 6.52 -0.29
CA SER A 112 10.51 5.46 -1.18
C SER A 112 11.83 5.85 -1.85
N ASP A 113 12.44 4.87 -2.52
CA ASP A 113 13.31 5.14 -3.67
C ASP A 113 12.44 5.43 -4.92
N HIS A 114 13.08 5.60 -6.07
CA HIS A 114 12.40 5.68 -7.37
C HIS A 114 11.56 4.42 -7.65
N ILE A 115 10.32 4.65 -8.08
CA ILE A 115 9.33 3.62 -8.38
C ILE A 115 9.11 3.62 -9.88
N GLU A 116 9.78 2.69 -10.55
CA GLU A 116 9.68 2.48 -12.00
C GLU A 116 8.23 2.17 -12.44
N PRO A 117 7.88 2.43 -13.70
CA PRO A 117 6.60 2.05 -14.29
C PRO A 117 6.23 0.58 -14.04
N GLY A 118 5.01 0.35 -13.57
CA GLY A 118 4.48 -0.99 -13.27
C GLY A 118 5.13 -1.68 -12.06
N LYS A 119 5.91 -0.96 -11.24
CA LYS A 119 6.53 -1.50 -10.02
C LYS A 119 5.82 -1.05 -8.76
N ASN A 120 6.07 -1.82 -7.71
CA ASN A 120 5.52 -1.60 -6.38
C ASN A 120 6.66 -1.35 -5.39
N THR A 121 6.36 -0.56 -4.37
CA THR A 121 7.22 -0.42 -3.20
C THR A 121 6.39 -0.39 -1.93
N GLU A 122 6.98 -0.81 -0.83
CA GLU A 122 6.43 -0.66 0.51
C GLU A 122 7.53 -0.30 1.49
N PHE A 123 7.20 0.56 2.45
CA PHE A 123 8.13 0.95 3.51
C PHE A 123 7.39 1.30 4.79
N GLU A 124 8.07 1.14 5.92
CA GLU A 124 7.56 1.51 7.25
C GLU A 124 8.00 2.93 7.61
N PHE A 125 7.14 3.63 8.36
CA PHE A 125 7.33 5.02 8.77
C PHE A 125 6.78 5.26 10.19
N LYS A 126 7.48 6.07 11.01
CA LYS A 126 7.19 6.33 12.44
C LYS A 126 7.33 7.81 12.82
#